data_AF-A0A9E2D1F2-F1
#
_entry.id   AF-A0A9E2D1F2-F1
#
_cell.length_a   1.000
_cell.length_b   1.000
_cell.length_c   1.000
_cell.angle_alpha   90.00
_cell.angle_beta   90.00
_cell.angle_gamma   90.00
#
_symmetry.space_group_name_H-M   'P 1'
#
loop_
_entity.id
_entity.type
_entity.pdbx_description
1 polymer ?
#
loop_
_entity_poly.entity_id
_entity_poly.type
_entity_poly.pdbx_seq_one_letter_code
_entity_poly.pdbx_strand_id
1 'polypeptide(L)'
;MARFFKKKDASIGKAPGSLVFIGTKKVDFSKIRVIDYDSANLQEMELQNIKDGVAFKETNTVTWINIDGVQDTELIKNIGENFGLHPLVMEDIVNTGQRPKMEEYDDYLFFVIKMLSYDKDQEMIIGEQLSMVLGKTFLLTFQEQPGDVFDPVRERIRKAKGRIRGTGIDYLAYALLDTIIDNYIHIIERMGEQ
;
A
#
# COMPACT_ATOMS: atom_id res chain seq x y z
N MET A 1 -10.61 -1.90 23.34
CA MET A 1 -9.17 -2.21 23.57
C MET A 1 -8.54 -2.48 22.22
N ALA A 2 -7.61 -1.65 21.74
CA ALA A 2 -7.07 -1.78 20.38
C ALA A 2 -5.97 -2.84 20.29
N ARG A 3 -6.09 -3.77 19.33
CA ARG A 3 -5.16 -4.91 19.17
C ARG A 3 -4.33 -4.72 17.91
N PHE A 4 -3.17 -4.06 18.06
CA PHE A 4 -2.32 -3.66 16.94
C PHE A 4 -1.28 -4.71 16.52
N PHE A 5 -0.98 -5.69 17.39
CA PHE A 5 0.07 -6.69 17.15
C PHE A 5 -0.53 -8.09 16.92
N LYS A 6 -0.13 -8.72 15.82
CA LYS A 6 -0.54 -10.09 15.43
C LYS A 6 0.50 -11.10 15.93
N LYS A 7 0.04 -12.28 16.37
CA LYS A 7 0.91 -13.37 16.83
C LYS A 7 1.73 -13.93 15.66
N LYS A 8 3.05 -14.04 15.83
CA LYS A 8 4.00 -14.51 14.79
C LYS A 8 4.18 -16.04 14.75
N ASP A 9 3.34 -16.80 15.45
CA ASP A 9 3.51 -18.25 15.66
C ASP A 9 3.71 -19.04 14.35
N ALA A 10 3.09 -18.62 13.24
CA ALA A 10 3.17 -19.28 11.93
C ALA A 10 4.51 -19.09 11.17
N SER A 11 5.39 -18.19 11.63
CA SER A 11 6.68 -17.88 10.99
C SER A 11 7.90 -18.46 11.71
N ILE A 12 7.71 -19.03 12.91
CA ILE A 12 8.80 -19.55 13.73
C ILE A 12 9.48 -20.72 13.01
N GLY A 13 10.80 -20.61 12.81
CA GLY A 13 11.64 -21.67 12.21
C GLY A 13 11.74 -21.68 10.69
N LYS A 14 11.13 -20.71 9.99
CA LYS A 14 11.28 -20.58 8.53
C LYS A 14 12.51 -19.77 8.15
N ALA A 15 13.05 -20.04 6.97
CA ALA A 15 14.20 -19.31 6.44
C ALA A 15 13.82 -17.84 6.16
N PRO A 16 14.74 -16.88 6.38
CA PRO A 16 14.52 -15.48 6.00
C PRO A 16 14.12 -15.35 4.51
N GLY A 17 13.16 -14.48 4.22
CA GLY A 17 12.58 -14.30 2.88
C GLY A 17 11.46 -15.29 2.53
N SER A 18 11.04 -16.15 3.46
CA SER A 18 9.90 -17.07 3.23
C SER A 18 8.58 -16.29 3.27
N LEU A 19 7.80 -16.38 2.18
CA LEU A 19 6.50 -15.72 2.10
C LEU A 19 5.45 -16.51 2.87
N VAL A 20 5.13 -16.03 4.07
CA VAL A 20 4.10 -16.59 4.93
C VAL A 20 3.19 -15.46 5.33
N PHE A 21 1.93 -15.53 4.89
CA PHE A 21 0.95 -14.56 5.30
C PHE A 21 0.70 -14.65 6.82
N ILE A 22 1.01 -13.56 7.52
CA ILE A 22 0.72 -13.38 8.94
C ILE A 22 -0.25 -12.22 9.04
N GLY A 23 -1.53 -12.50 8.85
CA GLY A 23 -2.61 -11.53 8.92
C GLY A 23 -3.95 -12.17 9.27
N THR A 24 -4.89 -11.33 9.70
CA THR A 24 -6.25 -11.76 10.09
C THR A 24 -7.28 -11.48 8.99
N LYS A 25 -7.01 -10.50 8.13
CA LYS A 25 -7.88 -10.10 7.03
C LYS A 25 -7.57 -10.97 5.81
N LYS A 26 -8.54 -11.74 5.35
CA LYS A 26 -8.46 -12.49 4.09
C LYS A 26 -9.58 -11.98 3.20
N VAL A 27 -9.24 -11.62 1.97
CA VAL A 27 -10.23 -11.25 0.96
C VAL A 27 -10.39 -12.39 -0.04
N ASP A 28 -11.56 -12.47 -0.65
CA ASP A 28 -11.88 -13.55 -1.59
C ASP A 28 -10.97 -13.52 -2.83
N PHE A 29 -10.60 -12.31 -3.28
CA PHE A 29 -9.74 -12.09 -4.44
C PHE A 29 -8.85 -10.87 -4.21
N SER A 30 -7.58 -11.01 -4.59
CA SER A 30 -6.66 -9.87 -4.65
C SER A 30 -6.90 -9.05 -5.92
N LYS A 31 -6.71 -7.74 -5.84
CA LYS A 31 -6.95 -6.82 -6.96
C LYS A 31 -5.74 -5.95 -7.20
N ILE A 32 -5.42 -5.71 -8.47
CA ILE A 32 -4.34 -4.83 -8.90
C ILE A 32 -4.95 -3.68 -9.69
N ARG A 33 -4.89 -2.47 -9.14
CA ARG A 33 -5.41 -1.26 -9.80
C ARG A 33 -4.26 -0.34 -10.16
N VAL A 34 -4.28 0.19 -11.36
CA VAL A 34 -3.26 1.12 -11.85
C VAL A 34 -3.89 2.47 -12.13
N ILE A 35 -3.25 3.52 -11.64
CA ILE A 35 -3.50 4.90 -12.02
C ILE A 35 -2.19 5.43 -12.60
N ASP A 36 -2.16 5.61 -13.92
CA ASP A 36 -1.02 6.17 -14.64
C ASP A 36 -1.37 7.55 -15.18
N TYR A 37 -0.52 8.55 -14.93
CA TYR A 37 -0.83 9.92 -15.32
C TYR A 37 0.39 10.77 -15.62
N ASP A 38 0.15 11.82 -16.40
CA ASP A 38 1.03 12.97 -16.55
C ASP A 38 0.20 14.27 -16.41
N SER A 39 0.78 15.42 -16.77
CA SER A 39 0.09 16.72 -16.70
C SER A 39 -1.19 16.82 -17.55
N ALA A 40 -1.30 16.05 -18.62
CA ALA A 40 -2.36 16.09 -19.62
C ALA A 40 -3.23 14.82 -19.63
N ASN A 41 -2.62 13.65 -19.47
CA ASN A 41 -3.24 12.35 -19.62
C ASN A 41 -3.47 11.66 -18.27
N LEU A 42 -4.51 10.82 -18.22
CA LEU A 42 -4.80 9.93 -17.10
C LEU A 42 -5.36 8.63 -17.66
N GLN A 43 -4.84 7.52 -17.17
CA GLN A 43 -5.35 6.18 -17.43
C GLN A 43 -5.59 5.46 -16.10
N GLU A 44 -6.77 4.86 -15.97
CA GLU A 44 -7.11 3.98 -14.84
C GLU A 44 -7.51 2.61 -15.39
N MET A 45 -6.95 1.55 -14.79
CA MET A 45 -7.26 0.18 -15.19
C MET A 45 -7.12 -0.80 -14.02
N GLU A 46 -7.76 -1.96 -14.15
CA GLU A 46 -7.53 -3.11 -13.27
C GLU A 46 -6.75 -4.16 -14.06
N LEU A 47 -5.64 -4.63 -13.50
CA LEU A 47 -4.79 -5.64 -14.13
C LEU A 47 -5.18 -7.03 -13.65
N GLN A 48 -5.24 -7.98 -14.59
CA GLN A 48 -5.36 -9.40 -14.29
C GLN A 48 -3.98 -10.04 -14.03
N ASN A 49 -2.92 -9.46 -14.59
CA ASN A 49 -1.55 -9.94 -14.44
C ASN A 49 -0.60 -8.77 -14.15
N ILE A 50 0.25 -8.93 -13.13
CA ILE A 50 1.24 -7.91 -12.78
C ILE A 50 2.26 -7.65 -13.89
N LYS A 51 2.51 -8.60 -14.79
CA LYS A 51 3.43 -8.43 -15.93
C LYS A 51 3.05 -7.25 -16.82
N ASP A 52 1.75 -6.97 -16.95
CA ASP A 52 1.26 -5.82 -17.70
C ASP A 52 1.61 -4.50 -17.01
N GLY A 53 1.77 -4.53 -15.68
CA GLY A 53 2.18 -3.39 -14.85
C GLY A 53 3.67 -3.03 -14.99
N VAL A 54 4.50 -3.96 -15.47
CA VAL A 54 5.96 -3.76 -15.61
C VAL A 54 6.27 -2.75 -16.71
N ALA A 55 5.44 -2.68 -17.75
CA ALA A 55 5.63 -1.75 -18.87
C ALA A 55 5.68 -0.28 -18.41
N PHE A 56 5.01 0.04 -17.31
CA PHE A 56 5.01 1.38 -16.71
C PHE A 56 6.32 1.76 -16.01
N LYS A 57 7.25 0.83 -15.80
CA LYS A 57 8.59 1.18 -15.31
C LYS A 57 9.38 2.01 -16.32
N GLU A 58 9.08 1.83 -17.60
CA GLU A 58 9.78 2.44 -18.74
C GLU A 58 9.12 3.73 -19.23
N THR A 59 7.99 4.14 -18.65
CA THR A 59 7.30 5.38 -19.01
C THR A 59 7.85 6.56 -18.22
N ASN A 60 7.74 7.76 -18.78
CA ASN A 60 8.05 9.02 -18.08
C ASN A 60 6.83 9.57 -17.31
N THR A 61 5.83 8.74 -17.08
CA THR A 61 4.59 9.06 -16.36
C THR A 61 4.74 8.73 -14.88
N VAL A 62 3.79 9.18 -14.07
CA VAL A 62 3.67 8.80 -12.67
C VAL A 62 2.70 7.63 -12.58
N THR A 63 3.21 6.47 -12.18
CA THR A 63 2.39 5.25 -12.09
C THR A 63 2.17 4.83 -10.65
N TRP A 64 0.91 4.79 -10.24
CA TRP A 64 0.49 4.22 -8.97
C TRP A 64 -0.15 2.85 -9.18
N ILE A 65 0.44 1.81 -8.60
CA ILE A 65 -0.09 0.45 -8.61
C ILE A 65 -0.55 0.10 -7.20
N ASN A 66 -1.86 -0.03 -7.02
CA ASN A 66 -2.47 -0.42 -5.75
C ASN A 66 -2.88 -1.89 -5.76
N ILE A 67 -2.37 -2.63 -4.78
CA ILE A 67 -2.63 -4.05 -4.58
C ILE A 67 -3.43 -4.23 -3.30
N ASP A 68 -4.66 -4.73 -3.44
CA ASP A 68 -5.48 -5.17 -2.33
C ASP A 68 -5.36 -6.69 -2.17
N GLY A 69 -5.17 -7.18 -0.94
CA GLY A 69 -5.15 -8.60 -0.63
C GLY A 69 -3.76 -9.22 -0.58
N VAL A 70 -2.94 -8.83 0.40
CA VAL A 70 -1.58 -9.38 0.61
C VAL A 70 -1.54 -10.84 1.09
N GLN A 71 -2.69 -11.49 1.33
CA GLN A 71 -2.74 -12.92 1.62
C GLN A 71 -2.38 -13.80 0.41
N ASP A 72 -2.50 -13.28 -0.80
CA ASP A 72 -2.04 -13.97 -2.02
C ASP A 72 -0.51 -13.86 -2.12
N THR A 73 0.19 -14.79 -1.47
CA THR A 73 1.65 -14.81 -1.46
C THR A 73 2.26 -15.08 -2.83
N GLU A 74 1.52 -15.72 -3.75
CA GLU A 74 1.99 -15.98 -5.10
C GLU A 74 1.96 -14.69 -5.93
N LEU A 75 0.91 -13.90 -5.81
CA LEU A 75 0.86 -12.56 -6.37
C LEU A 75 1.99 -11.66 -5.82
N ILE A 76 2.21 -11.64 -4.51
CA ILE A 76 3.30 -10.85 -3.91
C ILE A 76 4.66 -11.29 -4.43
N LYS A 77 4.88 -12.62 -4.55
CA LYS A 77 6.10 -13.16 -5.16
C LYS A 77 6.29 -12.66 -6.59
N ASN A 78 5.24 -12.76 -7.41
CA ASN A 78 5.27 -12.32 -8.80
C ASN A 78 5.56 -10.81 -8.89
N ILE A 79 4.92 -9.98 -8.05
CA ILE A 79 5.23 -8.55 -7.98
C ILE A 79 6.70 -8.33 -7.63
N GLY A 80 7.21 -9.02 -6.60
CA GLY A 80 8.60 -8.86 -6.19
C GLY A 80 9.62 -9.24 -7.26
N GLU A 81 9.40 -10.35 -7.96
CA GLU A 81 10.27 -10.77 -9.07
C GLU A 81 10.28 -9.79 -10.24
N ASN A 82 9.12 -9.21 -10.57
CA ASN A 82 8.98 -8.28 -11.69
C ASN A 82 9.47 -6.85 -11.36
N PHE A 83 9.33 -6.43 -10.10
CA PHE A 83 9.73 -5.10 -9.65
C PHE A 83 11.12 -5.06 -9.00
N GLY A 84 11.76 -6.21 -8.78
CA GLY A 84 13.09 -6.31 -8.18
C GLY A 84 13.08 -6.11 -6.66
N LEU A 85 12.00 -6.52 -5.98
CA LEU A 85 11.88 -6.36 -4.53
C LEU A 85 12.73 -7.39 -3.80
N HIS A 86 13.49 -6.93 -2.81
CA HIS A 86 14.27 -7.82 -1.96
C HIS A 86 13.37 -8.83 -1.22
N PRO A 87 13.77 -10.11 -1.05
CA PRO A 87 12.94 -11.12 -0.39
C PRO A 87 12.44 -10.73 1.00
N LEU A 88 13.24 -9.98 1.77
CA LEU A 88 12.84 -9.47 3.09
C LEU A 88 11.73 -8.42 3.02
N VAL A 89 11.69 -7.61 1.96
CA VAL A 89 10.60 -6.65 1.73
C VAL A 89 9.30 -7.39 1.45
N MET A 90 9.33 -8.42 0.61
CA MET A 90 8.15 -9.25 0.35
C MET A 90 7.68 -9.98 1.62
N GLU A 91 8.60 -10.50 2.44
CA GLU A 91 8.29 -11.08 3.75
C GLU A 91 7.57 -10.07 4.64
N ASP A 92 8.06 -8.83 4.70
CA ASP A 92 7.44 -7.77 5.51
C ASP A 92 6.07 -7.33 4.99
N ILE A 93 5.85 -7.36 3.67
CA ILE A 93 4.54 -7.07 3.04
C ILE A 93 3.49 -8.09 3.49
N VAL A 94 3.81 -9.39 3.45
CA VAL A 94 2.87 -10.46 3.84
C VAL A 94 2.76 -10.63 5.36
N ASN A 95 3.72 -10.11 6.10
CA ASN A 95 3.68 -10.04 7.56
C ASN A 95 3.02 -8.74 8.02
N THR A 96 1.70 -8.75 8.13
CA THR A 96 0.89 -7.55 8.44
C THR A 96 1.01 -7.05 9.89
N GLY A 97 1.87 -7.69 10.70
CA GLY A 97 2.18 -7.31 12.08
C GLY A 97 3.41 -6.41 12.24
N GLN A 98 3.97 -5.87 11.15
CA GLN A 98 5.15 -5.03 11.22
C GLN A 98 4.86 -3.69 11.91
N ARG A 99 5.89 -3.16 12.58
CA ARG A 99 5.89 -1.80 13.11
C ARG A 99 6.17 -0.82 11.97
N PRO A 100 5.65 0.42 12.04
CA PRO A 100 6.00 1.42 11.06
C PRO A 100 7.51 1.62 10.96
N LYS A 101 8.03 1.66 9.73
CA LYS A 101 9.46 1.80 9.43
C LYS A 101 9.65 2.32 8.01
N MET A 102 10.86 2.81 7.74
CA MET A 102 11.35 3.10 6.41
C MET A 102 12.69 2.39 6.24
N GLU A 103 12.89 1.78 5.08
CA GLU A 103 14.16 1.18 4.66
C GLU A 103 14.52 1.69 3.27
N GLU A 104 15.79 2.04 3.09
CA GLU A 104 16.37 2.46 1.81
C GLU A 104 17.08 1.28 1.16
N TYR A 105 16.75 1.03 -0.11
CA TYR A 105 17.42 0.07 -0.99
C TYR A 105 17.96 0.84 -2.21
N ASP A 106 18.89 0.24 -2.95
CA ASP A 106 19.58 0.91 -4.06
C ASP A 106 18.62 1.48 -5.13
N ASP A 107 17.50 0.80 -5.39
CA ASP A 107 16.56 1.15 -6.47
C ASP A 107 15.20 1.70 -6.00
N TYR A 108 14.91 1.64 -4.69
CA TYR A 108 13.61 2.05 -4.15
C TYR A 108 13.65 2.35 -2.64
N LEU A 109 12.65 3.10 -2.18
CA LEU A 109 12.36 3.25 -0.76
C LEU A 109 11.19 2.35 -0.35
N PHE A 110 11.32 1.64 0.77
CA PHE A 110 10.28 0.81 1.34
C PHE A 110 9.73 1.44 2.61
N PHE A 111 8.41 1.57 2.70
CA PHE A 111 7.71 2.10 3.86
C PHE A 111 6.71 1.09 4.39
N VAL A 112 6.59 1.03 5.71
CA VAL A 112 5.48 0.37 6.40
C VAL A 112 4.82 1.41 7.29
N ILE A 113 3.50 1.53 7.20
CA ILE A 113 2.69 2.41 8.05
C ILE A 113 1.38 1.70 8.43
N LYS A 114 0.70 2.16 9.49
CA LYS A 114 -0.62 1.63 9.85
C LYS A 114 -1.72 2.56 9.35
N MET A 115 -2.61 2.11 8.50
CA MET A 115 -3.85 2.83 8.28
C MET A 115 -4.82 2.50 9.41
N LEU A 116 -5.42 3.52 10.00
CA LEU A 116 -6.42 3.34 11.05
C LEU A 116 -7.80 3.60 10.46
N SER A 117 -8.79 2.84 10.87
CA SER A 117 -10.19 3.09 10.54
C SER A 117 -11.06 2.84 11.76
N TYR A 118 -12.21 3.51 11.81
CA TYR A 118 -13.18 3.29 12.87
C TYR A 118 -14.24 2.30 12.40
N ASP A 119 -14.29 1.14 13.04
CA ASP A 119 -15.36 0.17 12.85
C ASP A 119 -16.57 0.61 13.68
N LYS A 120 -17.67 0.95 13.00
CA LYS A 120 -18.90 1.40 13.63
C LYS A 120 -19.65 0.26 14.33
N ASP A 121 -19.57 -0.96 13.80
CA ASP A 121 -20.30 -2.11 14.31
C ASP A 121 -19.65 -2.64 15.58
N GLN A 122 -18.32 -2.60 15.63
CA GLN A 122 -17.52 -3.05 16.78
C GLN A 122 -17.15 -1.93 17.75
N GLU A 123 -17.50 -0.68 17.42
CA GLU A 123 -17.12 0.54 18.17
C GLU A 123 -15.63 0.58 18.54
N MET A 124 -14.78 0.21 17.57
CA MET A 124 -13.34 0.10 17.82
C MET A 124 -12.50 0.59 16.65
N ILE A 125 -11.30 1.04 16.97
CA ILE A 125 -10.30 1.37 15.98
C ILE A 125 -9.65 0.09 15.50
N ILE A 126 -9.68 -0.10 14.19
CA ILE A 126 -9.00 -1.18 13.49
C ILE A 126 -7.78 -0.60 12.81
N GLY A 127 -6.64 -1.28 12.97
CA GLY A 127 -5.41 -0.98 12.27
C GLY A 127 -5.18 -1.97 11.14
N GLU A 128 -4.70 -1.46 10.01
CA GLU A 128 -4.29 -2.20 8.85
C GLU A 128 -2.87 -1.83 8.46
N GLN A 129 -2.07 -2.80 8.03
CA GLN A 129 -0.76 -2.48 7.46
C GLN A 129 -0.91 -1.99 6.01
N LEU A 130 -0.38 -0.80 5.76
CA LEU A 130 -0.05 -0.36 4.41
C LEU A 130 1.46 -0.50 4.22
N SER A 131 1.86 -1.18 3.17
CA SER A 131 3.26 -1.20 2.74
C SER A 131 3.38 -0.44 1.42
N MET A 132 4.42 0.38 1.27
CA MET A 132 4.64 1.18 0.06
C MET A 132 6.05 0.94 -0.47
N VAL A 133 6.19 0.78 -1.79
CA VAL A 133 7.48 0.76 -2.47
C VAL A 133 7.52 1.91 -3.47
N LEU A 134 8.36 2.89 -3.18
CA LEU A 134 8.59 4.06 -4.03
C LEU A 134 9.83 3.81 -4.90
N GLY A 135 9.61 3.50 -6.17
CA GLY A 135 10.65 3.42 -7.19
C GLY A 135 10.83 4.75 -7.92
N LYS A 136 11.61 4.72 -9.02
CA LYS A 136 11.90 5.92 -9.83
C LYS A 136 10.68 6.49 -10.55
N THR A 137 9.83 5.62 -11.11
CA THR A 137 8.66 5.99 -11.93
C THR A 137 7.35 5.39 -11.39
N PHE A 138 7.44 4.49 -10.43
CA PHE A 138 6.29 3.75 -9.89
C PHE A 138 6.19 3.87 -8.37
N LEU A 139 4.96 3.78 -7.87
CA LEU A 139 4.64 3.60 -6.47
C LEU A 139 3.74 2.38 -6.33
N LEU A 140 4.23 1.35 -5.64
CA LEU A 140 3.42 0.20 -5.25
C LEU A 140 2.82 0.46 -3.88
N THR A 141 1.53 0.21 -3.72
CA THR A 141 0.87 0.17 -2.40
C THR A 141 0.26 -1.19 -2.17
N PHE A 142 0.48 -1.77 -0.99
CA PHE A 142 0.01 -3.09 -0.61
C PHE A 142 -0.90 -2.99 0.61
N GLN A 143 -2.12 -3.48 0.47
CA GLN A 143 -3.18 -3.40 1.47
C GLN A 143 -3.70 -4.79 1.83
N GLU A 144 -4.14 -4.97 3.08
CA GLU A 144 -4.75 -6.22 3.53
C GLU A 144 -6.12 -6.46 2.91
N GLN A 145 -6.91 -5.40 2.72
CA GLN A 145 -8.27 -5.49 2.15
C GLN A 145 -8.67 -4.21 1.40
N PRO A 146 -9.72 -4.25 0.56
CA PRO A 146 -10.31 -3.05 -0.02
C PRO A 146 -10.89 -2.10 1.05
N GLY A 147 -10.92 -0.81 0.73
CA GLY A 147 -11.55 0.23 1.56
C GLY A 147 -10.52 1.07 2.30
N ASP A 148 -9.85 1.94 1.54
CA ASP A 148 -8.77 2.81 2.05
C ASP A 148 -9.19 4.27 2.15
N VAL A 149 -8.27 5.09 2.67
CA VAL A 149 -8.49 6.53 2.87
C VAL A 149 -8.07 7.38 1.67
N PHE A 150 -7.65 6.78 0.55
CA PHE A 150 -6.98 7.49 -0.55
C PHE A 150 -7.91 8.06 -1.62
N ASP A 151 -9.23 7.93 -1.46
CA ASP A 151 -10.19 8.52 -2.41
C ASP A 151 -9.99 10.03 -2.65
N PRO A 152 -9.67 10.86 -1.64
CA PRO A 152 -9.31 12.26 -1.88
C PRO A 152 -8.10 12.42 -2.82
N VAL A 153 -7.11 11.53 -2.72
CA VAL A 153 -5.94 11.53 -3.60
C VAL A 153 -6.34 11.15 -5.02
N ARG A 154 -7.12 10.06 -5.18
CA ARG A 154 -7.67 9.62 -6.48
C ARG A 154 -8.47 10.71 -7.16
N GLU A 155 -9.34 11.39 -6.42
CA GLU A 155 -10.16 12.49 -6.95
C GLU A 155 -9.33 13.70 -7.35
N ARG A 156 -8.27 14.03 -6.59
CA ARG A 156 -7.33 15.09 -6.98
C ARG A 156 -6.62 14.73 -8.28
N ILE A 157 -6.20 13.48 -8.47
CA ILE A 157 -5.63 13.01 -9.73
C ILE A 157 -6.68 13.10 -10.84
N ARG A 158 -7.87 12.51 -10.70
CA ARG A 158 -8.96 12.53 -11.71
C ARG A 158 -9.33 13.92 -12.20
N LYS A 159 -9.43 14.87 -11.27
CA LYS A 159 -9.84 16.25 -11.57
C LYS A 159 -8.68 17.19 -11.90
N ALA A 160 -7.45 16.67 -11.99
CA ALA A 160 -6.22 17.46 -12.13
C ALA A 160 -6.16 18.65 -11.13
N LYS A 161 -6.62 18.41 -9.89
CA LYS A 161 -6.76 19.46 -8.87
C LYS A 161 -5.41 19.70 -8.18
N GLY A 162 -5.02 20.97 -8.11
CA GLY A 162 -3.75 21.37 -7.49
C GLY A 162 -2.55 20.93 -8.33
N ARG A 163 -1.44 20.57 -7.68
CA ARG A 163 -0.17 20.25 -8.35
C ARG A 163 0.07 18.75 -8.61
N ILE A 164 -0.85 17.87 -8.24
CA ILE A 164 -0.59 16.41 -8.18
C ILE A 164 -0.21 15.79 -9.53
N ARG A 165 -0.78 16.26 -10.64
CA ARG A 165 -0.44 15.79 -12.00
C ARG A 165 0.83 16.40 -12.58
N GLY A 166 1.26 17.54 -12.06
CA GLY A 166 2.46 18.25 -12.52
C GLY A 166 3.70 17.97 -11.67
N THR A 167 3.63 17.01 -10.75
CA THR A 167 4.70 16.67 -9.80
C THR A 167 5.06 15.20 -9.92
N GLY A 168 6.22 14.83 -9.37
CA GLY A 168 6.74 13.48 -9.46
C GLY A 168 6.05 12.48 -8.53
N ILE A 169 6.51 11.23 -8.62
CA ILE A 169 6.05 10.09 -7.82
C ILE A 169 6.30 10.28 -6.31
N ASP A 170 7.33 11.04 -5.96
CA ASP A 170 7.65 11.46 -4.60
C ASP A 170 6.54 12.29 -3.97
N TYR A 171 5.96 13.23 -4.73
CA TYR A 171 4.82 14.01 -4.27
C TYR A 171 3.56 13.15 -4.13
N LEU A 172 3.37 12.14 -4.98
CA LEU A 172 2.29 11.17 -4.79
C LEU A 172 2.46 10.41 -3.47
N ALA A 173 3.66 9.88 -3.20
CA ALA A 173 3.95 9.19 -1.94
C ALA A 173 3.69 10.10 -0.73
N TYR A 174 4.15 11.35 -0.79
CA TYR A 174 3.82 12.36 0.22
C TYR A 174 2.30 12.53 0.38
N ALA A 175 1.55 12.71 -0.70
CA ALA A 175 0.11 12.93 -0.64
C ALA A 175 -0.66 11.74 -0.05
N LEU A 176 -0.20 10.51 -0.28
CA LEU A 176 -0.75 9.32 0.38
C LEU A 176 -0.45 9.32 1.87
N LEU A 177 0.80 9.57 2.27
CA LEU A 177 1.20 9.64 3.68
C LEU A 177 0.43 10.74 4.44
N ASP A 178 0.34 11.94 3.87
CA ASP A 178 -0.41 13.09 4.39
C ASP A 178 -1.87 12.70 4.68
N THR A 179 -2.50 11.98 3.75
CA THR A 179 -3.88 11.49 3.89
C THR A 179 -4.03 10.50 5.06
N ILE A 180 -3.01 9.67 5.32
CA ILE A 180 -3.01 8.73 6.46
C ILE A 180 -2.91 9.49 7.78
N ILE A 181 -2.03 10.49 7.84
CA ILE A 181 -1.81 11.30 9.04
C ILE A 181 -3.05 12.15 9.36
N ASP A 182 -3.67 12.77 8.35
CA ASP A 182 -4.94 13.50 8.52
C ASP A 182 -6.03 12.60 9.10
N ASN A 183 -6.11 11.36 8.62
CA ASN A 183 -7.06 10.40 9.13
C ASN A 183 -6.76 9.95 10.57
N TYR A 184 -5.50 9.99 11.04
CA TYR A 184 -5.21 9.80 12.47
C TYR A 184 -5.79 10.92 13.32
N ILE A 185 -5.67 12.17 12.88
CA ILE A 185 -6.22 13.32 13.61
C ILE A 185 -7.74 13.16 13.73
N HIS A 186 -8.41 12.82 12.62
CA HIS A 186 -9.85 12.58 12.62
C HIS A 186 -10.28 11.48 13.61
N ILE A 187 -9.51 10.40 13.71
CA ILE A 187 -9.78 9.31 14.67
C ILE A 187 -9.55 9.76 16.11
N ILE A 188 -8.49 10.53 16.38
CA ILE A 188 -8.19 11.06 17.71
C ILE A 188 -9.29 12.03 18.18
N GLU A 189 -9.73 12.94 17.31
CA GLU A 189 -10.83 13.86 17.60
C GLU A 189 -12.09 13.09 18.00
N ARG A 190 -12.45 12.06 17.22
CA ARG A 190 -13.61 11.22 17.51
C ARG A 190 -13.49 10.47 18.84
N MET A 191 -12.28 10.07 19.25
CA MET A 191 -12.05 9.47 20.56
C MET A 191 -12.15 10.50 21.70
N GLY A 192 -11.78 11.75 21.45
CA GLY A 192 -11.82 12.82 22.45
C GLY A 192 -13.22 13.42 22.67
N GLU A 193 -14.13 13.24 21.71
CA GLU A 193 -15.55 13.63 21.81
C GLU A 193 -16.42 12.57 22.54
N GLN A 194 -15.87 11.40 22.86
CA GLN A 194 -16.51 10.34 23.68
C GLN A 194 -16.13 10.47 25.16
#